data_AF-A0A286B719-F1
#
_entry.id   AF-A0A286B719-F1
#
_cell.length_a   1.000
_cell.length_b   1.000
_cell.length_c   1.000
_cell.angle_alpha   90.00
_cell.angle_beta   90.00
_cell.angle_gamma   90.00
#
_symmetry.space_group_name_H-M   'P 1'
#
loop_
_entity.id
_entity.type
_entity.pdbx_description
1 polymer ?
#
loop_
_entity_poly.entity_id
_entity_poly.type
_entity_poly.pdbx_seq_one_letter_code
_entity_poly.pdbx_strand_id
1 'polypeptide(L)'
;MSLLTRLLTLTAVVLGLAACGKEEPPQAMNAAPAAQATATFTILAGSELKDLEAPIVAAAKAAGVDVKLSYAGTLDIVERINAGERFDAILPPNGAYPALALQTKPLARDKLFYSRIALGVKSAKAAQLGWNKKPPGWAEIAKAAGAGQLRYGMTNATSSNTGMSALFAVASALAGKTEDLTAQDVDEKTLKAFLSGQKLTAGSSGWLADAYIKDPSAIDAMVNYEAVILRANEKLPAADQLTLIYPRDGMISADYPLMLLNADKREAYTQLVATLKAAPFQRDALSTAFLRPANPEVAAAGALPTAAVAELGFPNRLEVIDAVLGTYQSKWRKPATSIFVLDLSGSMAGKRLASMREALKLLSGADEATTASARYSAFQSRERVVLITFSTEVQEPVWVRFDADRIDAARATLREQADAMTANGGTAIYSALAVAEEVARKEQQREPDRFVSIVLLTDGENNAGLKPREFRERYAAGGLPARIFPILFGEANVSEMQEIAQLSGGREFDGRKLQLGQVFKEIRGYQ
;
A
#
# COMPACT_ATOMS: atom_id res chain seq x y z
N MET A 1 99.99 -1.48 14.29
CA MET A 1 99.04 -0.99 13.26
C MET A 1 97.67 -0.73 13.90
N SER A 2 96.80 0.08 13.29
CA SER A 2 95.49 0.47 13.86
C SER A 2 94.52 -0.73 13.98
N LEU A 3 93.64 -0.93 14.98
CA LEU A 3 93.03 -0.10 16.06
C LEU A 3 91.75 0.66 15.64
N LEU A 4 90.81 0.80 16.61
CA LEU A 4 89.38 1.21 16.56
C LEU A 4 88.44 0.12 16.00
N THR A 5 87.19 -0.13 16.47
CA THR A 5 86.37 0.27 17.66
C THR A 5 85.30 -0.85 17.89
N ARG A 6 84.83 -1.24 19.10
CA ARG A 6 83.88 -0.61 20.07
C ARG A 6 82.48 -0.27 19.50
N LEU A 7 81.33 -0.54 20.16
CA LEU A 7 80.97 -1.29 21.40
C LEU A 7 79.53 -1.90 21.21
N LEU A 8 78.56 -2.14 22.12
CA LEU A 8 78.23 -1.82 23.54
C LEU A 8 77.22 -2.87 24.13
N THR A 9 76.98 -2.82 25.46
CA THR A 9 75.84 -3.33 26.31
C THR A 9 74.66 -4.14 25.72
N LEU A 10 74.32 -5.35 26.24
CA LEU A 10 73.51 -5.69 27.46
C LEU A 10 71.96 -5.64 27.23
N THR A 11 71.08 -6.45 27.86
CA THR A 11 71.08 -6.92 29.27
C THR A 11 70.43 -8.31 29.51
N ALA A 12 71.14 -9.15 30.27
CA ALA A 12 70.74 -10.22 31.22
C ALA A 12 69.69 -11.33 30.92
N VAL A 13 70.10 -12.56 31.27
CA VAL A 13 69.28 -13.73 31.65
C VAL A 13 69.60 -14.08 33.10
N VAL A 14 68.61 -14.42 33.95
CA VAL A 14 68.79 -15.20 35.20
C VAL A 14 67.60 -16.15 35.45
N LEU A 15 67.98 -17.37 35.81
CA LEU A 15 67.31 -18.59 36.29
C LEU A 15 66.05 -18.46 37.19
N GLY A 16 65.21 -19.50 37.35
CA GLY A 16 65.18 -20.83 36.71
C GLY A 16 64.51 -21.96 37.54
N LEU A 17 64.66 -23.21 37.07
CA LEU A 17 64.44 -24.51 37.76
C LEU A 17 63.00 -24.96 38.18
N ALA A 18 62.39 -25.73 37.27
CA ALA A 18 61.84 -27.08 37.45
C ALA A 18 61.02 -27.50 38.71
N ALA A 19 59.78 -27.98 38.46
CA ALA A 19 59.28 -29.29 38.92
C ALA A 19 58.07 -29.74 38.07
N CYS A 20 57.87 -31.05 37.89
CA CYS A 20 56.63 -31.60 37.31
C CYS A 20 55.64 -31.97 38.42
N GLY A 21 54.43 -31.39 38.38
CA GLY A 21 53.30 -31.79 39.21
C GLY A 21 52.07 -32.04 38.33
N LYS A 22 51.20 -32.98 38.73
CA LYS A 22 49.88 -33.15 38.10
C LYS A 22 48.90 -32.18 38.76
N GLU A 23 48.23 -31.35 37.98
CA GLU A 23 47.10 -30.55 38.46
C GLU A 23 45.76 -31.21 38.08
N GLU A 24 44.78 -31.05 38.96
CA GLU A 24 43.41 -31.53 38.77
C GLU A 24 42.60 -30.50 37.96
N PRO A 25 41.56 -30.91 37.21
CA PRO A 25 40.77 -29.98 36.41
C PRO A 25 39.98 -29.00 37.30
N PRO A 26 40.08 -27.68 37.09
CA PRO A 26 39.32 -26.71 37.87
C PRO A 26 37.81 -26.84 37.62
N GLN A 27 37.03 -26.69 38.68
CA GLN A 27 35.58 -26.88 38.66
C GLN A 27 34.85 -25.80 37.85
N ALA A 28 33.72 -26.17 37.25
CA ALA A 28 32.93 -25.26 36.43
C ALA A 28 32.31 -24.12 37.25
N MET A 29 32.78 -22.89 37.04
CA MET A 29 31.99 -21.71 37.37
C MET A 29 30.84 -21.60 36.37
N ASN A 30 29.60 -21.68 36.85
CA ASN A 30 28.42 -21.43 36.03
C ASN A 30 28.42 -19.96 35.58
N ALA A 31 28.88 -19.71 34.36
CA ALA A 31 28.51 -18.50 33.64
C ALA A 31 26.98 -18.51 33.50
N ALA A 32 26.31 -17.51 34.07
CA ALA A 32 24.90 -17.29 33.78
C ALA A 32 24.74 -17.18 32.24
N PRO A 33 23.73 -17.83 31.64
CA PRO A 33 23.57 -17.79 30.18
C PRO A 33 23.44 -16.33 29.76
N ALA A 34 24.42 -15.86 28.98
CA ALA A 34 24.37 -14.53 28.39
C ALA A 34 23.05 -14.42 27.63
N ALA A 35 22.19 -13.47 28.02
CA ALA A 35 20.84 -13.38 27.50
C ALA A 35 20.91 -13.36 25.98
N GLN A 36 20.39 -14.41 25.34
CA GLN A 36 20.39 -14.52 23.88
C GLN A 36 19.69 -13.28 23.35
N ALA A 37 20.37 -12.50 22.51
CA ALA A 37 19.78 -11.33 21.89
C ALA A 37 18.55 -11.81 21.11
N THR A 38 17.36 -11.53 21.64
CA THR A 38 16.09 -12.10 21.18
C THR A 38 15.83 -11.59 19.77
N ALA A 39 16.19 -12.40 18.78
CA ALA A 39 16.18 -12.00 17.38
C ALA A 39 14.79 -11.47 17.00
N THR A 40 14.74 -10.18 16.65
CA THR A 40 13.51 -9.39 16.47
C THR A 40 12.43 -10.15 15.72
N PHE A 41 11.23 -10.18 16.27
CA PHE A 41 10.05 -10.78 15.66
C PHE A 41 9.49 -9.83 14.60
N THR A 42 9.53 -10.26 13.34
CA THR A 42 9.19 -9.44 12.17
C THR A 42 7.75 -9.66 11.72
N ILE A 43 6.98 -8.58 11.57
CA ILE A 43 5.55 -8.62 11.21
C ILE A 43 5.30 -7.77 9.96
N LEU A 44 4.69 -8.35 8.93
CA LEU A 44 4.16 -7.61 7.79
C LEU A 44 2.64 -7.38 7.97
N ALA A 45 2.25 -6.13 8.19
CA ALA A 45 0.94 -5.72 8.70
C ALA A 45 0.16 -4.81 7.73
N GLY A 46 -1.16 -4.71 7.95
CA GLY A 46 -2.02 -3.73 7.27
C GLY A 46 -1.63 -2.28 7.60
N SER A 47 -1.57 -1.42 6.57
CA SER A 47 -1.18 0.00 6.66
C SER A 47 -1.87 0.82 7.77
N GLU A 48 -3.14 0.50 8.00
CA GLU A 48 -4.06 1.08 8.96
C GLU A 48 -3.75 0.76 10.43
N LEU A 49 -2.74 -0.09 10.67
CA LEU A 49 -2.20 -0.38 12.01
C LEU A 49 -0.95 0.45 12.34
N LYS A 50 -0.52 1.37 11.46
CA LYS A 50 0.62 2.27 11.74
C LYS A 50 0.40 3.13 12.99
N ASP A 51 -0.83 3.60 13.23
CA ASP A 51 -1.17 4.33 14.45
C ASP A 51 -1.07 3.47 15.73
N LEU A 52 -1.00 2.13 15.60
CA LEU A 52 -0.80 1.18 16.70
C LEU A 52 0.63 0.65 16.82
N GLU A 53 1.58 1.11 15.99
CA GLU A 53 2.97 0.64 16.02
C GLU A 53 3.58 0.80 17.43
N ALA A 54 3.50 2.02 17.99
CA ALA A 54 4.04 2.33 19.30
C ALA A 54 3.45 1.50 20.46
N PRO A 55 2.11 1.39 20.66
CA PRO A 55 1.56 0.54 21.72
C PRO A 55 1.81 -0.96 21.49
N ILE A 56 1.81 -1.45 20.25
CA ILE A 56 2.12 -2.88 19.97
C ILE A 56 3.58 -3.18 20.34
N VAL A 57 4.54 -2.36 19.89
CA VAL A 57 5.97 -2.55 20.18
C VAL A 57 6.26 -2.37 21.67
N ALA A 58 5.63 -1.40 22.34
CA ALA A 58 5.79 -1.21 23.78
C ALA A 58 5.26 -2.40 24.60
N ALA A 59 4.08 -2.91 24.26
CA ALA A 59 3.49 -4.07 24.93
C ALA A 59 4.30 -5.35 24.68
N ALA A 60 4.72 -5.59 23.43
CA ALA A 60 5.55 -6.73 23.07
C ALA A 60 6.90 -6.71 23.82
N LYS A 61 7.56 -5.55 23.87
CA LYS A 61 8.82 -5.36 24.58
C LYS A 61 8.68 -5.57 26.09
N ALA A 62 7.59 -5.10 26.69
CA ALA A 62 7.26 -5.38 28.09
C ALA A 62 7.01 -6.87 28.35
N ALA A 63 6.53 -7.61 27.35
CA ALA A 63 6.35 -9.07 27.37
C ALA A 63 7.62 -9.86 26.98
N GLY A 64 8.76 -9.21 26.76
CA GLY A 64 10.05 -9.84 26.42
C GLY A 64 10.30 -10.08 24.93
N VAL A 65 9.39 -9.66 24.04
CA VAL A 65 9.48 -9.84 22.58
C VAL A 65 9.84 -8.52 21.91
N ASP A 66 11.03 -8.42 21.34
CA ASP A 66 11.37 -7.31 20.42
C ASP A 66 10.61 -7.50 19.09
N VAL A 67 9.93 -6.46 18.62
CA VAL A 67 9.03 -6.53 17.44
C VAL A 67 9.34 -5.41 16.46
N LYS A 68 9.41 -5.77 15.17
CA LYS A 68 9.51 -4.83 14.06
C LYS A 68 8.34 -5.01 13.09
N LEU A 69 7.57 -3.95 12.90
CA LEU A 69 6.50 -3.91 11.90
C LEU A 69 7.00 -3.38 10.55
N SER A 70 6.42 -3.91 9.48
CA SER A 70 6.47 -3.41 8.10
C SER A 70 5.04 -3.34 7.59
N TYR A 71 4.75 -2.46 6.61
CA TYR A 71 3.38 -2.20 6.16
C TYR A 71 3.15 -2.49 4.68
N ALA A 72 1.97 -3.01 4.36
CA ALA A 72 1.51 -3.30 2.99
C ALA A 72 -0.03 -3.35 2.89
N GLY A 73 -0.56 -3.39 1.67
CA GLY A 73 -1.95 -3.79 1.40
C GLY A 73 -2.07 -5.31 1.35
N THR A 74 -3.23 -5.90 1.70
CA THR A 74 -3.39 -7.35 1.91
C THR A 74 -2.95 -8.23 0.73
N LEU A 75 -3.11 -7.77 -0.51
CA LEU A 75 -2.66 -8.51 -1.70
C LEU A 75 -1.14 -8.41 -1.90
N ASP A 76 -0.53 -7.33 -1.45
CA ASP A 76 0.92 -7.15 -1.38
C ASP A 76 1.55 -7.95 -0.24
N ILE A 77 0.88 -8.07 0.92
CA ILE A 77 1.28 -8.98 2.01
C ILE A 77 1.45 -10.41 1.48
N VAL A 78 0.43 -10.94 0.79
CA VAL A 78 0.46 -12.32 0.26
C VAL A 78 1.52 -12.49 -0.83
N GLU A 79 1.65 -11.53 -1.75
CA GLU A 79 2.64 -11.64 -2.83
C GLU A 79 4.08 -11.60 -2.30
N ARG A 80 4.40 -10.72 -1.35
CA ARG A 80 5.76 -10.62 -0.80
C ARG A 80 6.23 -11.92 -0.14
N ILE A 81 5.35 -12.56 0.63
CA ILE A 81 5.64 -13.88 1.22
C ILE A 81 5.77 -14.96 0.14
N ASN A 82 4.88 -14.99 -0.85
CA ASN A 82 4.96 -15.93 -1.98
C ASN A 82 6.20 -15.70 -2.88
N ALA A 83 6.74 -14.48 -2.92
CA ALA A 83 7.99 -14.12 -3.60
C ALA A 83 9.25 -14.42 -2.75
N GLY A 84 9.09 -14.98 -1.55
CA GLY A 84 10.17 -15.41 -0.68
C GLY A 84 10.71 -14.35 0.30
N GLU A 85 10.05 -13.20 0.43
CA GLU A 85 10.39 -12.23 1.49
C GLU A 85 10.05 -12.83 2.86
N ARG A 86 11.02 -12.82 3.78
CA ARG A 86 10.92 -13.53 5.06
C ARG A 86 10.40 -12.62 6.16
N PHE A 87 9.24 -12.97 6.70
CA PHE A 87 8.69 -12.44 7.96
C PHE A 87 8.34 -13.60 8.90
N ASP A 88 8.36 -13.32 10.20
CA ASP A 88 7.99 -14.30 11.21
C ASP A 88 6.47 -14.47 11.31
N ALA A 89 5.71 -13.39 11.09
CA ALA A 89 4.26 -13.40 11.02
C ALA A 89 3.71 -12.34 10.04
N ILE A 90 2.43 -12.46 9.69
CA ILE A 90 1.65 -11.40 9.04
C ILE A 90 0.49 -10.95 9.93
N LEU A 91 0.10 -9.69 9.80
CA LEU A 91 -1.07 -9.11 10.47
C LEU A 91 -1.96 -8.35 9.46
N PRO A 92 -2.61 -9.09 8.52
CA PRO A 92 -3.52 -8.51 7.55
C PRO A 92 -4.82 -8.04 8.23
N PRO A 93 -5.57 -7.08 7.65
CA PRO A 93 -6.90 -6.71 8.15
C PRO A 93 -7.93 -7.84 8.07
N ASN A 94 -7.86 -8.73 7.07
CA ASN A 94 -8.69 -9.93 7.04
C ASN A 94 -7.85 -11.16 6.70
N GLY A 95 -8.00 -12.23 7.48
CA GLY A 95 -7.22 -13.47 7.32
C GLY A 95 -7.78 -14.46 6.29
N ALA A 96 -8.94 -14.21 5.67
CA ALA A 96 -9.54 -15.13 4.70
C ALA A 96 -8.73 -15.22 3.40
N TYR A 97 -8.51 -14.10 2.69
CA TYR A 97 -7.72 -14.11 1.44
C TYR A 97 -6.29 -14.67 1.64
N PRO A 98 -5.50 -14.28 2.67
CA PRO A 98 -4.20 -14.89 2.92
C PRO A 98 -4.24 -16.39 3.21
N ALA A 99 -5.28 -16.90 3.88
CA ALA A 99 -5.43 -18.34 4.12
C ALA A 99 -5.75 -19.16 2.84
N LEU A 100 -6.21 -18.50 1.78
CA LEU A 100 -6.47 -19.09 0.46
C LEU A 100 -5.29 -18.92 -0.52
N ALA A 101 -4.60 -17.76 -0.47
CA ALA A 101 -3.68 -17.33 -1.52
C ALA A 101 -2.18 -17.41 -1.15
N LEU A 102 -1.82 -17.71 0.10
CA LEU A 102 -0.44 -18.05 0.47
C LEU A 102 -0.08 -19.47 0.00
N GLN A 103 1.08 -19.63 -0.65
CA GLN A 103 1.61 -20.93 -1.06
C GLN A 103 1.90 -21.84 0.15
N THR A 104 2.45 -21.25 1.22
CA THR A 104 2.68 -21.91 2.51
C THR A 104 1.61 -21.46 3.50
N LYS A 105 0.78 -22.38 3.98
CA LYS A 105 -0.28 -22.06 4.96
C LYS A 105 0.32 -21.61 6.30
N PRO A 106 -0.20 -20.55 6.93
CA PRO A 106 0.24 -20.12 8.26
C PRO A 106 0.11 -21.22 9.33
N LEU A 107 1.08 -21.26 10.23
CA LEU A 107 1.28 -22.26 11.29
C LEU A 107 0.41 -22.01 12.54
N ALA A 108 -0.24 -20.86 12.61
CA ALA A 108 -1.24 -20.43 13.59
C ALA A 108 -2.00 -19.21 13.04
N ARG A 109 -3.20 -18.93 13.56
CA ARG A 109 -4.02 -17.74 13.25
C ARG A 109 -4.83 -17.32 14.48
N ASP A 110 -4.54 -16.15 15.03
CA ASP A 110 -5.25 -15.59 16.19
C ASP A 110 -5.83 -14.20 15.91
N LYS A 111 -7.16 -14.10 15.89
CA LYS A 111 -7.88 -12.82 15.92
C LYS A 111 -7.48 -12.01 17.16
N LEU A 112 -6.89 -10.84 16.95
CA LEU A 112 -6.50 -9.93 18.03
C LEU A 112 -7.61 -8.93 18.36
N PHE A 113 -8.21 -8.32 17.34
CA PHE A 113 -9.22 -7.26 17.44
C PHE A 113 -9.99 -7.16 16.11
N TYR A 114 -10.99 -6.27 16.00
CA TYR A 114 -11.72 -6.09 14.74
C TYR A 114 -12.13 -4.65 14.46
N SER A 115 -12.48 -4.38 13.21
CA SER A 115 -13.08 -3.11 12.79
C SER A 115 -14.03 -3.36 11.62
N ARG A 116 -15.25 -2.85 11.74
CA ARG A 116 -16.29 -2.95 10.70
C ARG A 116 -15.95 -2.01 9.55
N ILE A 117 -16.30 -2.38 8.32
CA ILE A 117 -16.31 -1.42 7.21
C ILE A 117 -17.58 -0.58 7.32
N ALA A 118 -17.42 0.73 7.18
CA ALA A 118 -18.51 1.69 7.17
C ALA A 118 -18.36 2.66 5.99
N LEU A 119 -19.47 3.25 5.57
CA LEU A 119 -19.45 4.46 4.78
C LEU A 119 -19.46 5.64 5.76
N GLY A 120 -18.31 6.26 5.99
CA GLY A 120 -18.24 7.55 6.70
C GLY A 120 -18.79 8.63 5.79
N VAL A 121 -19.88 9.31 6.15
CA VAL A 121 -20.52 10.36 5.33
C VAL A 121 -20.52 11.68 6.08
N LYS A 122 -20.15 12.80 5.45
CA LYS A 122 -20.20 14.12 6.10
C LYS A 122 -21.58 14.36 6.71
N SER A 123 -21.64 14.82 7.96
CA SER A 123 -22.89 14.88 8.74
C SER A 123 -24.03 15.65 8.02
N ALA A 124 -23.70 16.73 7.31
CA ALA A 124 -24.66 17.47 6.48
C ALA A 124 -25.18 16.67 5.27
N LYS A 125 -24.32 15.88 4.61
CA LYS A 125 -24.70 14.98 3.50
C LYS A 125 -25.54 13.81 3.99
N ALA A 126 -25.19 13.22 5.15
CA ALA A 126 -25.95 12.16 5.78
C ALA A 126 -27.37 12.62 6.15
N ALA A 127 -27.53 13.87 6.60
CA ALA A 127 -28.82 14.50 6.83
C ALA A 127 -29.58 14.80 5.52
N GLN A 128 -28.89 15.33 4.49
CA GLN A 128 -29.48 15.60 3.16
C GLN A 128 -30.09 14.33 2.53
N LEU A 129 -29.44 13.19 2.69
CA LEU A 129 -29.89 11.89 2.16
C LEU A 129 -30.83 11.13 3.11
N GLY A 130 -31.09 11.65 4.32
CA GLY A 130 -31.92 11.01 5.36
C GLY A 130 -31.27 9.80 6.04
N TRP A 131 -30.01 9.49 5.72
CA TRP A 131 -29.28 8.30 6.18
C TRP A 131 -28.98 8.32 7.68
N ASN A 132 -28.99 9.49 8.31
CA ASN A 132 -28.94 9.65 9.76
C ASN A 132 -30.23 9.21 10.50
N LYS A 133 -31.34 8.97 9.79
CA LYS A 133 -32.61 8.47 10.35
C LYS A 133 -32.89 7.02 9.96
N LYS A 134 -32.54 6.64 8.73
CA LYS A 134 -32.69 5.28 8.18
C LYS A 134 -31.40 4.92 7.42
N PRO A 135 -30.57 4.00 7.92
CA PRO A 135 -29.39 3.55 7.18
C PRO A 135 -29.78 2.98 5.80
N PRO A 136 -29.08 3.38 4.72
CA PRO A 136 -29.35 2.92 3.36
C PRO A 136 -28.89 1.48 3.15
N GLY A 137 -29.42 0.81 2.12
CA GLY A 137 -28.77 -0.35 1.53
C GLY A 137 -27.71 0.03 0.49
N TRP A 138 -26.87 -0.91 0.07
CA TRP A 138 -25.88 -0.68 -1.00
C TRP A 138 -26.53 -0.23 -2.31
N ALA A 139 -27.74 -0.69 -2.64
CA ALA A 139 -28.50 -0.21 -3.79
C ALA A 139 -28.92 1.28 -3.66
N GLU A 140 -29.24 1.75 -2.46
CA GLU A 140 -29.56 3.17 -2.18
C GLU A 140 -28.29 4.03 -2.25
N ILE A 141 -27.14 3.52 -1.78
CA ILE A 141 -25.81 4.16 -1.92
C ILE A 141 -25.41 4.26 -3.40
N ALA A 142 -25.52 3.15 -4.15
CA ALA A 142 -25.21 3.08 -5.58
C ALA A 142 -26.07 4.02 -6.42
N LYS A 143 -27.35 4.18 -6.08
CA LYS A 143 -28.25 5.16 -6.69
C LYS A 143 -27.81 6.60 -6.41
N ALA A 144 -27.42 6.92 -5.18
CA ALA A 144 -26.93 8.26 -4.82
C ALA A 144 -25.60 8.60 -5.53
N ALA A 145 -24.70 7.61 -5.66
CA ALA A 145 -23.47 7.72 -6.42
C ALA A 145 -23.73 7.97 -7.92
N GLY A 146 -24.54 7.12 -8.57
CA GLY A 146 -24.89 7.23 -9.99
C GLY A 146 -25.71 8.48 -10.35
N ALA A 147 -26.42 9.06 -9.39
CA ALA A 147 -27.11 10.35 -9.54
C ALA A 147 -26.20 11.57 -9.27
N GLY A 148 -24.91 11.38 -9.00
CA GLY A 148 -23.96 12.44 -8.65
C GLY A 148 -24.21 13.10 -7.27
N GLN A 149 -25.09 12.53 -6.46
CA GLN A 149 -25.48 13.08 -5.14
C GLN A 149 -24.48 12.72 -4.04
N LEU A 150 -23.68 11.67 -4.24
CA LEU A 150 -22.62 11.20 -3.35
C LEU A 150 -21.31 10.98 -4.13
N ARG A 151 -20.29 11.78 -3.84
CA ARG A 151 -18.88 11.55 -4.25
C ARG A 151 -18.16 10.92 -3.07
N TYR A 152 -17.41 9.83 -3.28
CA TYR A 152 -16.73 9.14 -2.18
C TYR A 152 -15.30 8.70 -2.49
N GLY A 153 -14.52 8.51 -1.42
CA GLY A 153 -13.24 7.82 -1.44
C GLY A 153 -13.38 6.33 -1.12
N MET A 154 -12.68 5.47 -1.87
CA MET A 154 -12.57 4.03 -1.60
C MET A 154 -11.22 3.54 -2.15
N THR A 155 -10.55 2.60 -1.49
CA THR A 155 -9.29 2.05 -1.99
C THR A 155 -9.49 1.18 -3.23
N ASN A 156 -8.43 0.97 -4.03
CA ASN A 156 -8.50 0.06 -5.18
C ASN A 156 -8.69 -1.40 -4.69
N ALA A 157 -9.70 -2.08 -5.22
CA ALA A 157 -10.10 -3.42 -4.81
C ALA A 157 -9.05 -4.52 -5.12
N THR A 158 -8.10 -4.28 -6.03
CA THR A 158 -6.97 -5.21 -6.29
C THR A 158 -5.69 -4.88 -5.54
N SER A 159 -5.73 -3.91 -4.63
CA SER A 159 -4.60 -3.57 -3.74
C SER A 159 -4.95 -3.69 -2.25
N SER A 160 -6.19 -3.35 -1.87
CA SER A 160 -6.61 -3.17 -0.48
C SER A 160 -7.83 -4.01 -0.11
N ASN A 161 -7.77 -4.62 1.09
CA ASN A 161 -8.89 -5.36 1.66
C ASN A 161 -10.17 -4.51 1.83
N THR A 162 -10.07 -3.21 2.11
CA THR A 162 -11.25 -2.34 2.26
C THR A 162 -12.03 -2.23 0.95
N GLY A 163 -11.36 -1.89 -0.15
CA GLY A 163 -11.98 -1.78 -1.48
C GLY A 163 -12.49 -3.14 -1.98
N MET A 164 -11.74 -4.21 -1.72
CA MET A 164 -12.15 -5.58 -2.01
C MET A 164 -13.42 -5.97 -1.26
N SER A 165 -13.42 -5.80 0.07
CA SER A 165 -14.55 -6.12 0.95
C SER A 165 -15.77 -5.24 0.66
N ALA A 166 -15.58 -3.99 0.25
CA ALA A 166 -16.67 -3.12 -0.19
C ALA A 166 -17.26 -3.55 -1.54
N LEU A 167 -16.41 -3.92 -2.51
CA LEU A 167 -16.83 -4.49 -3.79
C LEU A 167 -17.64 -5.77 -3.59
N PHE A 168 -17.18 -6.68 -2.72
CA PHE A 168 -17.93 -7.88 -2.37
C PHE A 168 -19.21 -7.57 -1.59
N ALA A 169 -19.19 -6.66 -0.62
CA ALA A 169 -20.41 -6.29 0.11
C ALA A 169 -21.51 -5.73 -0.82
N VAL A 170 -21.14 -4.85 -1.78
CA VAL A 170 -22.06 -4.37 -2.82
C VAL A 170 -22.55 -5.52 -3.69
N ALA A 171 -21.66 -6.33 -4.24
CA ALA A 171 -22.03 -7.43 -5.15
C ALA A 171 -22.93 -8.48 -4.47
N SER A 172 -22.58 -8.89 -3.25
CA SER A 172 -23.34 -9.83 -2.43
C SER A 172 -24.73 -9.30 -2.05
N ALA A 173 -24.82 -8.04 -1.63
CA ALA A 173 -26.10 -7.42 -1.29
C ALA A 173 -27.03 -7.27 -2.50
N LEU A 174 -26.49 -6.97 -3.68
CA LEU A 174 -27.26 -6.87 -4.93
C LEU A 174 -27.69 -8.25 -5.45
N ALA A 175 -26.84 -9.29 -5.31
CA ALA A 175 -27.16 -10.66 -5.71
C ALA A 175 -28.08 -11.39 -4.72
N GLY A 176 -28.19 -10.92 -3.47
CA GLY A 176 -28.82 -11.67 -2.38
C GLY A 176 -28.02 -12.91 -1.95
N LYS A 177 -26.71 -12.95 -2.24
CA LYS A 177 -25.82 -14.11 -2.03
C LYS A 177 -24.56 -13.72 -1.28
N THR A 178 -24.16 -14.49 -0.27
CA THR A 178 -22.87 -14.32 0.43
C THR A 178 -21.77 -15.15 -0.22
N GLU A 179 -21.76 -16.47 0.02
CA GLU A 179 -20.63 -17.35 -0.31
C GLU A 179 -20.67 -17.88 -1.75
N ASP A 180 -21.87 -18.09 -2.32
CA ASP A 180 -22.11 -18.55 -3.69
C ASP A 180 -22.33 -17.42 -4.72
N LEU A 181 -21.72 -16.26 -4.49
CA LEU A 181 -21.64 -15.18 -5.45
C LEU A 181 -20.75 -15.58 -6.65
N THR A 182 -21.26 -15.43 -7.87
CA THR A 182 -20.48 -15.51 -9.11
C THR A 182 -20.43 -14.16 -9.82
N ALA A 183 -19.50 -13.97 -10.77
CA ALA A 183 -19.46 -12.76 -11.60
C ALA A 183 -20.70 -12.55 -12.50
N GLN A 184 -21.55 -13.58 -12.67
CA GLN A 184 -22.82 -13.49 -13.42
C GLN A 184 -23.99 -13.02 -12.55
N ASP A 185 -23.89 -13.16 -11.22
CA ASP A 185 -24.92 -12.70 -10.27
C ASP A 185 -24.86 -11.19 -9.98
N VAL A 186 -23.81 -10.52 -10.44
CA VAL A 186 -23.55 -9.11 -10.14
C VAL A 186 -24.36 -8.21 -11.08
N ASP A 187 -25.22 -7.37 -10.51
CA ASP A 187 -25.83 -6.25 -11.25
C ASP A 187 -24.76 -5.23 -11.65
N GLU A 188 -24.18 -5.43 -12.85
CA GLU A 188 -23.19 -4.55 -13.46
C GLU A 188 -23.67 -3.10 -13.59
N LYS A 189 -24.98 -2.87 -13.77
CA LYS A 189 -25.52 -1.50 -13.89
C LYS A 189 -25.48 -0.79 -12.54
N THR A 190 -25.93 -1.43 -11.47
CA THR A 190 -25.92 -0.84 -10.13
C THR A 190 -24.49 -0.78 -9.56
N LEU A 191 -23.63 -1.76 -9.85
CA LEU A 191 -22.21 -1.69 -9.47
C LEU A 191 -21.46 -0.57 -10.23
N LYS A 192 -21.72 -0.36 -11.53
CA LYS A 192 -21.18 0.81 -12.25
C LYS A 192 -21.74 2.13 -11.71
N ALA A 193 -23.02 2.18 -11.31
CA ALA A 193 -23.59 3.35 -10.65
C ALA A 193 -22.87 3.67 -9.33
N PHE A 194 -22.59 2.66 -8.49
CA PHE A 194 -21.74 2.81 -7.30
C PHE A 194 -20.35 3.35 -7.67
N LEU A 195 -19.59 2.63 -8.48
CA LEU A 195 -18.21 3.01 -8.85
C LEU A 195 -18.11 4.38 -9.54
N SER A 196 -19.17 4.86 -10.20
CA SER A 196 -19.20 6.21 -10.79
C SER A 196 -19.07 7.33 -9.74
N GLY A 197 -19.48 7.07 -8.49
CA GLY A 197 -19.31 8.00 -7.36
C GLY A 197 -17.91 7.99 -6.74
N GLN A 198 -17.06 7.00 -7.05
CA GLN A 198 -15.68 6.95 -6.55
C GLN A 198 -14.86 8.06 -7.22
N LYS A 199 -14.54 9.12 -6.47
CA LYS A 199 -13.72 10.26 -6.94
C LYS A 199 -12.32 10.30 -6.32
N LEU A 200 -12.08 9.50 -5.27
CA LEU A 200 -10.78 9.34 -4.62
C LEU A 200 -10.46 7.84 -4.49
N THR A 201 -9.25 7.45 -4.91
CA THR A 201 -8.69 6.11 -4.74
C THR A 201 -7.27 6.16 -4.17
N ALA A 202 -6.85 5.08 -3.53
CA ALA A 202 -5.53 4.85 -2.96
C ALA A 202 -5.26 3.35 -2.78
N GLY A 203 -3.98 2.96 -2.80
CA GLY A 203 -3.58 1.54 -2.73
C GLY A 203 -3.85 0.86 -1.37
N SER A 204 -4.06 1.61 -0.29
CA SER A 204 -4.35 1.05 1.05
C SER A 204 -5.02 2.06 1.99
N SER A 205 -5.56 1.55 3.10
CA SER A 205 -6.70 2.14 3.81
C SER A 205 -6.35 3.35 4.68
N GLY A 206 -5.14 3.38 5.26
CA GLY A 206 -4.61 4.59 5.93
C GLY A 206 -4.34 5.71 4.93
N TRP A 207 -3.73 5.39 3.79
CA TRP A 207 -3.38 6.36 2.74
C TRP A 207 -4.61 7.00 2.07
N LEU A 208 -5.74 6.28 2.01
CA LEU A 208 -7.03 6.85 1.60
C LEU A 208 -7.50 7.94 2.57
N ALA A 209 -7.35 7.71 3.88
CA ALA A 209 -7.72 8.68 4.90
C ALA A 209 -6.78 9.90 4.89
N ASP A 210 -5.47 9.70 4.79
CA ASP A 210 -4.49 10.80 4.64
C ASP A 210 -4.77 11.65 3.38
N ALA A 211 -5.24 11.04 2.29
CA ALA A 211 -5.65 11.77 1.09
C ALA A 211 -6.97 12.54 1.28
N TYR A 212 -7.96 11.95 1.98
CA TYR A 212 -9.23 12.62 2.30
C TYR A 212 -9.02 13.80 3.28
N ILE A 213 -8.10 13.69 4.24
CA ILE A 213 -7.80 14.76 5.21
C ILE A 213 -7.14 15.98 4.53
N LYS A 214 -6.38 15.77 3.44
CA LYS A 214 -5.71 16.84 2.69
C LYS A 214 -6.66 17.67 1.82
N ASP A 215 -7.61 17.02 1.15
CA ASP A 215 -8.71 17.69 0.46
C ASP A 215 -10.04 16.99 0.78
N PRO A 216 -10.71 17.37 1.88
CA PRO A 216 -12.04 16.89 2.15
C PRO A 216 -13.07 17.58 1.24
N SER A 217 -12.77 18.73 0.62
CA SER A 217 -13.77 19.58 -0.05
C SER A 217 -14.41 18.91 -1.28
N ALA A 218 -13.60 18.18 -2.05
CA ALA A 218 -14.04 17.49 -3.27
C ALA A 218 -14.85 16.20 -3.01
N ILE A 219 -14.92 15.71 -1.77
CA ILE A 219 -15.44 14.39 -1.42
C ILE A 219 -16.52 14.49 -0.34
N ASP A 220 -17.63 13.75 -0.47
CA ASP A 220 -18.76 13.78 0.46
C ASP A 220 -18.73 12.64 1.51
N ALA A 221 -17.96 11.57 1.24
CA ALA A 221 -17.89 10.36 2.06
C ALA A 221 -16.61 9.53 1.83
N MET A 222 -16.32 8.57 2.72
CA MET A 222 -15.23 7.60 2.56
C MET A 222 -15.70 6.20 2.99
N VAL A 223 -15.49 5.20 2.14
CA VAL A 223 -15.63 3.78 2.50
C VAL A 223 -14.32 3.33 3.13
N ASN A 224 -14.35 3.08 4.44
CA ASN A 224 -13.16 2.66 5.20
C ASN A 224 -13.56 1.84 6.45
N TYR A 225 -12.57 1.39 7.21
CA TYR A 225 -12.82 0.85 8.55
C TYR A 225 -13.34 1.97 9.47
N GLU A 226 -14.31 1.66 10.32
CA GLU A 226 -14.87 2.59 11.32
C GLU A 226 -13.78 3.22 12.21
N ALA A 227 -12.74 2.45 12.54
CA ALA A 227 -11.58 2.93 13.31
C ALA A 227 -10.81 4.03 12.56
N VAL A 228 -10.60 3.84 11.25
CA VAL A 228 -9.86 4.79 10.41
C VAL A 228 -10.69 6.04 10.14
N ILE A 229 -12.02 5.92 10.04
CA ILE A 229 -12.94 7.06 9.93
C ILE A 229 -12.92 7.90 11.22
N LEU A 230 -12.94 7.26 12.40
CA LEU A 230 -12.88 7.95 13.67
C LEU A 230 -11.53 8.66 13.90
N ARG A 231 -10.39 8.00 13.61
CA ARG A 231 -9.06 8.66 13.66
C ARG A 231 -8.84 9.73 12.58
N ALA A 232 -9.63 9.72 11.50
CA ALA A 232 -9.67 10.82 10.55
C ALA A 232 -10.47 12.01 11.10
N ASN A 233 -11.59 11.77 11.78
CA ASN A 233 -12.41 12.83 12.40
C ASN A 233 -11.65 13.67 13.43
N GLU A 234 -10.70 13.08 14.15
CA GLU A 234 -9.79 13.81 15.07
C GLU A 234 -8.91 14.84 14.37
N LYS A 235 -8.67 14.68 13.06
CA LYS A 235 -7.81 15.52 12.23
C LYS A 235 -8.62 16.44 11.29
N LEU A 236 -9.94 16.29 11.24
CA LEU A 236 -10.86 17.02 10.36
C LEU A 236 -11.59 18.14 11.10
N PRO A 237 -11.84 19.30 10.45
CA PRO A 237 -12.73 20.31 11.01
C PRO A 237 -14.17 19.78 11.08
N ALA A 238 -14.96 20.28 12.03
CA ALA A 238 -16.31 19.77 12.34
C ALA A 238 -17.29 19.76 11.15
N ALA A 239 -17.07 20.60 10.12
CA ALA A 239 -17.87 20.62 8.90
C ALA A 239 -17.62 19.42 7.97
N ASP A 240 -16.42 18.84 8.02
CA ASP A 240 -15.95 17.74 7.16
C ASP A 240 -15.90 16.38 7.87
N GLN A 241 -16.19 16.35 9.18
CA GLN A 241 -16.29 15.13 9.99
C GLN A 241 -17.39 14.19 9.48
N LEU A 242 -17.05 12.90 9.50
CA LEU A 242 -17.80 11.80 8.92
C LEU A 242 -18.62 11.07 9.99
N THR A 243 -19.94 11.04 9.80
CA THR A 243 -20.85 10.14 10.53
C THR A 243 -20.71 8.71 9.98
N LEU A 244 -20.59 7.71 10.86
CA LEU A 244 -20.53 6.29 10.50
C LEU A 244 -21.91 5.79 10.02
N ILE A 245 -22.01 5.40 8.75
CA ILE A 245 -23.18 4.74 8.17
C ILE A 245 -22.85 3.27 7.85
N TYR A 246 -23.60 2.35 8.44
CA TYR A 246 -23.51 0.91 8.15
C TYR A 246 -24.67 0.51 7.22
N PRO A 247 -24.42 -0.12 6.07
CA PRO A 247 -25.48 -0.55 5.16
C PRO A 247 -26.42 -1.58 5.81
N ARG A 248 -27.73 -1.40 5.63
CA ARG A 248 -28.77 -2.27 6.24
C ARG A 248 -28.85 -3.68 5.66
N ASP A 249 -28.25 -3.88 4.48
CA ASP A 249 -28.05 -5.16 3.79
C ASP A 249 -26.67 -5.77 4.09
N GLY A 250 -25.85 -5.10 4.89
CA GLY A 250 -24.68 -5.65 5.56
C GLY A 250 -23.33 -5.22 5.00
N MET A 251 -22.27 -5.50 5.74
CA MET A 251 -20.89 -5.17 5.38
C MET A 251 -19.92 -6.24 5.89
N ILE A 252 -18.69 -6.24 5.40
CA ILE A 252 -17.65 -7.23 5.75
C ILE A 252 -16.67 -6.60 6.74
N SER A 253 -16.45 -7.25 7.88
CA SER A 253 -15.49 -6.81 8.91
C SER A 253 -14.04 -7.22 8.61
N ALA A 254 -13.10 -6.41 9.10
CA ALA A 254 -11.69 -6.78 9.27
C ALA A 254 -11.49 -7.50 10.61
N ASP A 255 -10.92 -8.71 10.61
CA ASP A 255 -10.71 -9.56 11.79
C ASP A 255 -9.28 -9.53 12.37
N TYR A 256 -8.37 -8.73 11.79
CA TYR A 256 -6.98 -8.51 12.20
C TYR A 256 -6.31 -9.70 12.93
N PRO A 257 -6.15 -10.86 12.26
CA PRO A 257 -5.52 -12.00 12.88
C PRO A 257 -4.00 -11.92 12.72
N LEU A 258 -3.26 -12.15 13.81
CA LEU A 258 -1.84 -12.47 13.69
C LEU A 258 -1.73 -13.89 13.13
N MET A 259 -0.95 -14.08 12.07
CA MET A 259 -0.79 -15.37 11.39
C MET A 259 0.70 -15.75 11.37
N LEU A 260 1.05 -16.85 12.05
CA LEU A 260 2.45 -17.30 12.19
C LEU A 260 2.97 -17.89 10.88
N LEU A 261 4.14 -17.46 10.41
CA LEU A 261 4.81 -18.05 9.25
C LEU A 261 6.06 -18.85 9.66
N ASN A 262 6.82 -18.36 10.63
CA ASN A 262 8.07 -19.00 11.07
C ASN A 262 7.84 -19.95 12.26
N ALA A 263 8.20 -21.22 12.10
CA ALA A 263 8.06 -22.25 13.14
C ALA A 263 8.91 -21.94 14.39
N ASP A 264 10.12 -21.42 14.18
CA ASP A 264 11.13 -21.15 15.23
C ASP A 264 10.71 -20.00 16.16
N LYS A 265 9.61 -19.31 15.85
CA LYS A 265 9.08 -18.15 16.57
C LYS A 265 7.77 -18.44 17.30
N ARG A 266 7.35 -19.71 17.40
CA ARG A 266 6.08 -20.10 18.03
C ARG A 266 5.93 -19.60 19.47
N GLU A 267 7.00 -19.56 20.26
CA GLU A 267 7.00 -19.00 21.62
C GLU A 267 6.72 -17.50 21.61
N ALA A 268 7.52 -16.73 20.87
CA ALA A 268 7.34 -15.27 20.71
C ALA A 268 5.95 -14.91 20.15
N TYR A 269 5.42 -15.67 19.19
CA TYR A 269 4.05 -15.53 18.71
C TYR A 269 3.02 -15.76 19.82
N THR A 270 3.17 -16.83 20.60
CA THR A 270 2.21 -17.17 21.67
C THR A 270 2.18 -16.10 22.76
N GLN A 271 3.36 -15.62 23.15
CA GLN A 271 3.53 -14.52 24.10
C GLN A 271 2.93 -13.21 23.57
N LEU A 272 3.14 -12.88 22.28
CA LEU A 272 2.56 -11.70 21.64
C LEU A 272 1.03 -11.79 21.53
N VAL A 273 0.48 -12.94 21.14
CA VAL A 273 -0.97 -13.19 21.09
C VAL A 273 -1.60 -13.03 22.48
N ALA A 274 -0.99 -13.61 23.52
CA ALA A 274 -1.47 -13.47 24.89
C ALA A 274 -1.46 -11.99 25.35
N THR A 275 -0.35 -11.29 25.09
CA THR A 275 -0.18 -9.87 25.43
C THR A 275 -1.20 -8.97 24.73
N LEU A 276 -1.38 -9.14 23.42
CA LEU A 276 -2.29 -8.30 22.63
C LEU A 276 -3.78 -8.67 22.81
N LYS A 277 -4.11 -9.80 23.43
CA LYS A 277 -5.48 -10.21 23.83
C LYS A 277 -5.77 -9.95 25.32
N ALA A 278 -4.77 -9.60 26.13
CA ALA A 278 -4.93 -9.26 27.53
C ALA A 278 -5.74 -7.96 27.72
N ALA A 279 -6.60 -7.93 28.73
CA ALA A 279 -7.50 -6.81 29.01
C ALA A 279 -6.81 -5.42 29.12
N PRO A 280 -5.60 -5.27 29.71
CA PRO A 280 -4.92 -3.97 29.76
C PRO A 280 -4.60 -3.40 28.37
N PHE A 281 -3.96 -4.17 27.50
CA PHE A 281 -3.66 -3.72 26.13
C PHE A 281 -4.94 -3.43 25.35
N GLN A 282 -5.92 -4.33 25.42
CA GLN A 282 -7.18 -4.20 24.68
C GLN A 282 -7.96 -2.95 25.13
N ARG A 283 -8.02 -2.66 26.43
CA ARG A 283 -8.71 -1.48 26.97
C ARG A 283 -8.00 -0.19 26.60
N ASP A 284 -6.69 -0.11 26.76
CA ASP A 284 -5.97 1.16 26.72
C ASP A 284 -5.55 1.52 25.28
N ALA A 285 -5.04 0.56 24.51
CA ALA A 285 -4.59 0.81 23.13
C ALA A 285 -5.73 0.80 22.11
N LEU A 286 -6.64 -0.18 22.17
CA LEU A 286 -7.71 -0.30 21.15
C LEU A 286 -8.80 0.75 21.32
N SER A 287 -9.10 1.19 22.54
CA SER A 287 -10.05 2.27 22.78
C SER A 287 -9.57 3.57 22.12
N THR A 288 -8.31 3.95 22.38
CA THR A 288 -7.63 5.10 21.77
C THR A 288 -7.54 4.98 20.24
N ALA A 289 -7.39 3.75 19.72
CA ALA A 289 -7.33 3.51 18.27
C ALA A 289 -8.70 3.32 17.59
N PHE A 290 -9.81 3.37 18.34
CA PHE A 290 -11.18 3.01 17.92
C PHE A 290 -11.32 1.61 17.28
N LEU A 291 -10.52 0.64 17.72
CA LEU A 291 -10.66 -0.77 17.35
C LEU A 291 -11.56 -1.50 18.35
N ARG A 292 -12.34 -2.47 17.87
CA ARG A 292 -13.19 -3.29 18.73
C ARG A 292 -12.36 -4.43 19.35
N PRO A 293 -12.38 -4.60 20.69
CA PRO A 293 -11.64 -5.67 21.37
C PRO A 293 -12.17 -7.05 20.98
N ALA A 294 -11.30 -8.06 20.93
CA ALA A 294 -11.70 -9.46 20.82
C ALA A 294 -11.90 -10.11 22.20
N ASN A 295 -11.39 -9.50 23.27
CA ASN A 295 -11.67 -9.92 24.64
C ASN A 295 -13.08 -9.40 25.06
N PRO A 296 -14.04 -10.29 25.44
CA PRO A 296 -15.40 -9.89 25.79
C PRO A 296 -15.52 -9.14 27.13
N GLU A 297 -14.49 -9.18 27.98
CA GLU A 297 -14.43 -8.42 29.25
C GLU A 297 -14.14 -6.93 29.04
N VAL A 298 -13.74 -6.54 27.82
CA VAL A 298 -13.32 -5.18 27.48
C VAL A 298 -14.40 -4.48 26.68
N ALA A 299 -14.88 -3.35 27.19
CA ALA A 299 -15.80 -2.49 26.45
C ALA A 299 -15.09 -1.82 25.26
N ALA A 300 -15.80 -1.70 24.13
CA ALA A 300 -15.35 -0.90 23.00
C ALA A 300 -15.42 0.61 23.33
N ALA A 301 -14.62 1.42 22.63
CA ALA A 301 -14.66 2.88 22.78
C ALA A 301 -16.08 3.44 22.58
N GLY A 302 -16.50 4.41 23.39
CA GLY A 302 -17.86 4.98 23.35
C GLY A 302 -18.25 5.66 22.04
N ALA A 303 -17.28 5.99 21.18
CA ALA A 303 -17.52 6.51 19.83
C ALA A 303 -17.91 5.42 18.80
N LEU A 304 -17.77 4.12 19.14
CA LEU A 304 -18.13 2.99 18.29
C LEU A 304 -19.58 2.56 18.55
N PRO A 305 -20.49 2.65 17.55
CA PRO A 305 -21.87 2.23 17.72
C PRO A 305 -22.00 0.77 18.18
N THR A 306 -22.83 0.55 19.20
CA THR A 306 -23.12 -0.75 19.83
C THR A 306 -24.30 -1.48 19.20
N ALA A 307 -25.04 -0.81 18.31
CA ALA A 307 -26.17 -1.40 17.59
C ALA A 307 -25.75 -2.64 16.79
N ALA A 308 -26.67 -3.60 16.68
CA ALA A 308 -26.53 -4.72 15.76
C ALA A 308 -26.51 -4.22 14.30
N VAL A 309 -25.61 -4.79 13.51
CA VAL A 309 -25.50 -4.56 12.06
C VAL A 309 -25.48 -5.91 11.36
N ALA A 310 -25.88 -5.95 10.10
CA ALA A 310 -25.68 -7.14 9.29
C ALA A 310 -24.19 -7.28 8.93
N GLU A 311 -23.62 -8.46 9.20
CA GLU A 311 -22.26 -8.83 8.82
C GLU A 311 -22.37 -9.80 7.63
N LEU A 312 -21.60 -9.58 6.56
CA LEU A 312 -21.52 -10.43 5.38
C LEU A 312 -20.27 -11.32 5.45
N GLY A 313 -20.37 -12.54 4.93
CA GLY A 313 -19.22 -13.43 4.78
C GLY A 313 -18.20 -12.88 3.78
N PHE A 314 -16.91 -13.02 4.08
CA PHE A 314 -15.84 -12.81 3.09
C PHE A 314 -15.78 -14.04 2.15
N PRO A 315 -15.62 -13.88 0.83
CA PRO A 315 -15.56 -15.01 -0.11
C PRO A 315 -14.53 -16.08 0.28
N ASN A 316 -14.97 -17.34 0.32
CA ASN A 316 -14.18 -18.49 0.79
C ASN A 316 -13.50 -19.30 -0.34
N ARG A 317 -13.62 -18.84 -1.61
CA ARG A 317 -13.08 -19.48 -2.81
C ARG A 317 -12.22 -18.49 -3.60
N LEU A 318 -11.00 -18.88 -3.95
CA LEU A 318 -10.05 -18.02 -4.64
C LEU A 318 -10.48 -17.75 -6.10
N GLU A 319 -11.09 -18.73 -6.74
CA GLU A 319 -11.65 -18.65 -8.09
C GLU A 319 -12.82 -17.63 -8.20
N VAL A 320 -13.62 -17.49 -7.14
CA VAL A 320 -14.66 -16.44 -7.04
C VAL A 320 -14.00 -15.07 -6.89
N ILE A 321 -12.97 -14.98 -6.05
CA ILE A 321 -12.22 -13.74 -5.85
C ILE A 321 -11.57 -13.29 -7.16
N ASP A 322 -10.85 -14.19 -7.84
CA ASP A 322 -10.14 -13.87 -9.08
C ASP A 322 -11.11 -13.47 -10.22
N ALA A 323 -12.26 -14.14 -10.35
CA ALA A 323 -13.28 -13.79 -11.34
C ALA A 323 -13.90 -12.41 -11.11
N VAL A 324 -14.22 -12.05 -9.87
CA VAL A 324 -14.83 -10.75 -9.53
C VAL A 324 -13.80 -9.62 -9.65
N LEU A 325 -12.55 -9.82 -9.23
CA LEU A 325 -11.48 -8.81 -9.35
C LEU A 325 -11.01 -8.62 -10.80
N GLY A 326 -10.96 -9.70 -11.60
CA GLY A 326 -10.71 -9.62 -13.05
C GLY A 326 -11.82 -8.85 -13.77
N THR A 327 -13.09 -9.10 -13.42
CA THR A 327 -14.23 -8.39 -14.03
C THR A 327 -14.31 -6.93 -13.57
N TYR A 328 -13.99 -6.64 -12.31
CA TYR A 328 -13.85 -5.27 -11.80
C TYR A 328 -12.85 -4.44 -12.61
N GLN A 329 -11.64 -4.97 -12.83
CA GLN A 329 -10.58 -4.25 -13.54
C GLN A 329 -10.86 -4.08 -15.03
N SER A 330 -11.41 -5.11 -15.69
CA SER A 330 -11.64 -5.13 -17.12
C SER A 330 -12.94 -4.42 -17.54
N LYS A 331 -14.04 -4.54 -16.79
CA LYS A 331 -15.37 -4.04 -17.19
C LYS A 331 -15.95 -2.93 -16.32
N TRP A 332 -15.78 -2.99 -15.00
CA TRP A 332 -16.60 -2.18 -14.08
C TRP A 332 -15.95 -0.88 -13.62
N ARG A 333 -14.64 -0.86 -13.32
CA ARG A 333 -13.96 0.37 -12.86
C ARG A 333 -13.87 1.44 -13.96
N LYS A 334 -13.62 2.68 -13.54
CA LYS A 334 -13.23 3.79 -14.41
C LYS A 334 -11.95 3.41 -15.17
N PRO A 335 -11.90 3.49 -16.51
CA PRO A 335 -10.70 3.16 -17.27
C PRO A 335 -9.62 4.23 -17.06
N ALA A 336 -8.36 3.82 -16.97
CA ALA A 336 -7.23 4.72 -16.70
C ALA A 336 -6.46 5.08 -17.99
N THR A 337 -5.87 6.28 -17.98
CA THR A 337 -4.79 6.72 -18.86
C THR A 337 -3.59 7.11 -17.98
N SER A 338 -2.52 6.33 -18.07
CA SER A 338 -1.35 6.45 -17.21
C SER A 338 -0.16 6.98 -18.02
N ILE A 339 0.28 8.19 -17.69
CA ILE A 339 1.33 8.93 -18.40
C ILE A 339 2.65 8.71 -17.66
N PHE A 340 3.55 7.92 -18.22
CA PHE A 340 4.86 7.64 -17.65
C PHE A 340 5.87 8.65 -18.18
N VAL A 341 6.38 9.50 -17.28
CA VAL A 341 7.42 10.49 -17.55
C VAL A 341 8.74 9.87 -17.09
N LEU A 342 9.55 9.47 -18.07
CA LEU A 342 10.65 8.53 -17.87
C LEU A 342 11.99 9.20 -18.14
N ASP A 343 12.80 9.30 -17.09
CA ASP A 343 14.14 9.88 -17.14
C ASP A 343 15.11 8.96 -17.89
N LEU A 344 15.70 9.49 -18.96
CA LEU A 344 16.78 8.91 -19.75
C LEU A 344 18.06 9.75 -19.67
N SER A 345 18.22 10.58 -18.64
CA SER A 345 19.45 11.33 -18.41
C SER A 345 20.66 10.42 -18.14
N GLY A 346 21.88 10.96 -18.23
CA GLY A 346 23.11 10.19 -18.07
C GLY A 346 23.25 9.48 -16.72
N SER A 347 22.62 9.97 -15.65
CA SER A 347 22.63 9.35 -14.32
C SER A 347 21.87 8.01 -14.27
N MET A 348 20.83 7.86 -15.10
CA MET A 348 20.04 6.62 -15.21
C MET A 348 20.79 5.45 -15.86
N ALA A 349 22.04 5.64 -16.32
CA ALA A 349 22.79 4.60 -17.02
C ALA A 349 23.01 3.30 -16.20
N GLY A 350 23.18 2.18 -16.91
CA GLY A 350 23.45 0.88 -16.30
C GLY A 350 22.26 0.33 -15.52
N LYS A 351 22.44 0.07 -14.21
CA LYS A 351 21.46 -0.65 -13.39
C LYS A 351 20.10 0.05 -13.28
N ARG A 352 20.07 1.40 -13.27
CA ARG A 352 18.82 2.16 -13.06
C ARG A 352 17.88 2.02 -14.27
N LEU A 353 18.40 2.30 -15.46
CA LEU A 353 17.73 2.05 -16.75
C LEU A 353 17.34 0.56 -16.90
N ALA A 354 18.21 -0.38 -16.54
CA ALA A 354 17.87 -1.80 -16.58
C ALA A 354 16.66 -2.13 -15.68
N SER A 355 16.64 -1.67 -14.43
CA SER A 355 15.48 -1.83 -13.54
C SER A 355 14.20 -1.17 -14.09
N MET A 356 14.31 0.01 -14.71
CA MET A 356 13.17 0.68 -15.35
C MET A 356 12.60 -0.13 -16.51
N ARG A 357 13.46 -0.66 -17.39
CA ARG A 357 13.07 -1.52 -18.52
C ARG A 357 12.30 -2.75 -18.04
N GLU A 358 12.87 -3.51 -17.11
CA GLU A 358 12.25 -4.74 -16.60
C GLU A 358 10.94 -4.45 -15.85
N ALA A 359 10.84 -3.33 -15.15
CA ALA A 359 9.60 -2.94 -14.49
C ALA A 359 8.48 -2.55 -15.50
N LEU A 360 8.82 -1.89 -16.62
CA LEU A 360 7.87 -1.64 -17.71
C LEU A 360 7.43 -2.93 -18.42
N LYS A 361 8.35 -3.90 -18.60
CA LYS A 361 8.03 -5.24 -19.12
C LYS A 361 7.08 -6.00 -18.20
N LEU A 362 7.30 -5.96 -16.88
CA LEU A 362 6.38 -6.54 -15.89
C LEU A 362 4.98 -5.92 -15.99
N LEU A 363 4.87 -4.60 -16.09
CA LEU A 363 3.58 -3.92 -16.28
C LEU A 363 2.91 -4.25 -17.63
N SER A 364 3.67 -4.62 -18.66
CA SER A 364 3.07 -5.14 -19.91
C SER A 364 2.37 -6.49 -19.71
N GLY A 365 2.72 -7.25 -18.67
CA GLY A 365 2.20 -8.60 -18.45
C GLY A 365 2.62 -9.56 -19.57
N ALA A 366 3.89 -9.50 -19.97
CA ALA A 366 4.46 -10.33 -21.03
C ALA A 366 4.92 -11.71 -20.55
N ASP A 367 5.29 -11.84 -19.27
CA ASP A 367 5.43 -13.13 -18.61
C ASP A 367 4.04 -13.64 -18.20
N GLU A 368 3.84 -14.97 -18.23
CA GLU A 368 2.63 -15.58 -17.69
C GLU A 368 2.56 -15.34 -16.18
N ALA A 369 1.79 -14.32 -15.79
CA ALA A 369 1.69 -13.85 -14.41
C ALA A 369 1.10 -14.92 -13.49
N THR A 370 1.98 -15.69 -12.85
CA THR A 370 1.66 -16.82 -11.97
C THR A 370 0.88 -16.38 -10.73
N THR A 371 1.20 -15.20 -10.18
CA THR A 371 0.45 -14.60 -9.05
C THR A 371 -0.76 -13.80 -9.55
N ALA A 372 -1.86 -13.83 -8.79
CA ALA A 372 -3.02 -12.97 -9.05
C ALA A 372 -2.66 -11.48 -9.02
N SER A 373 -1.76 -11.09 -8.12
CA SER A 373 -1.27 -9.72 -7.98
C SER A 373 -0.49 -9.24 -9.23
N ALA A 374 0.37 -10.05 -9.84
CA ALA A 374 1.00 -9.72 -11.12
C ALA A 374 -0.02 -9.61 -12.26
N ARG A 375 -1.04 -10.51 -12.31
CA ARG A 375 -2.15 -10.41 -13.28
C ARG A 375 -2.91 -9.08 -13.17
N TYR A 376 -2.99 -8.50 -11.98
CA TYR A 376 -3.70 -7.24 -11.70
C TYR A 376 -2.79 -6.00 -11.82
N SER A 377 -1.48 -6.18 -11.62
CA SER A 377 -0.48 -5.12 -11.77
C SER A 377 -0.15 -4.82 -13.24
N ALA A 378 -0.39 -5.78 -14.14
CA ALA A 378 -0.28 -5.60 -15.58
C ALA A 378 -1.36 -4.64 -16.14
N PHE A 379 -1.15 -4.08 -17.33
CA PHE A 379 -2.14 -3.26 -18.01
C PHE A 379 -3.31 -4.09 -18.55
N GLN A 380 -4.51 -3.52 -18.41
CA GLN A 380 -5.80 -4.18 -18.61
C GLN A 380 -6.56 -3.63 -19.81
N SER A 381 -7.57 -4.36 -20.28
CA SER A 381 -8.48 -3.90 -21.33
C SER A 381 -9.10 -2.52 -21.01
N ARG A 382 -9.15 -1.62 -22.01
CA ARG A 382 -9.59 -0.21 -21.96
C ARG A 382 -8.58 0.79 -21.39
N GLU A 383 -7.42 0.35 -20.89
CA GLU A 383 -6.38 1.26 -20.41
C GLU A 383 -5.56 1.88 -21.55
N ARG A 384 -4.94 3.02 -21.25
CA ARG A 384 -4.00 3.70 -22.12
C ARG A 384 -2.74 4.02 -21.36
N VAL A 385 -1.61 3.85 -22.03
CA VAL A 385 -0.28 4.20 -21.54
C VAL A 385 0.27 5.26 -22.48
N VAL A 386 0.83 6.33 -21.90
CA VAL A 386 1.59 7.32 -22.67
C VAL A 386 3.01 7.32 -22.12
N LEU A 387 4.00 7.12 -22.98
CA LEU A 387 5.41 7.20 -22.62
C LEU A 387 5.94 8.56 -23.06
N ILE A 388 6.48 9.33 -22.11
CA ILE A 388 7.14 10.61 -22.34
C ILE A 388 8.56 10.46 -21.79
N THR A 389 9.49 10.07 -22.66
CA THR A 389 10.90 9.96 -22.30
C THR A 389 11.58 11.34 -22.38
N PHE A 390 12.55 11.61 -21.52
CA PHE A 390 13.27 12.88 -21.54
C PHE A 390 14.73 12.74 -21.09
N SER A 391 15.60 13.63 -21.58
CA SER A 391 16.92 13.87 -20.98
C SER A 391 17.16 15.39 -20.91
N THR A 392 18.07 15.94 -21.72
CA THR A 392 18.21 17.38 -21.94
C THR A 392 16.95 17.96 -22.57
N GLU A 393 16.31 17.18 -23.43
CA GLU A 393 15.10 17.50 -24.19
C GLU A 393 14.01 16.45 -23.95
N VAL A 394 12.75 16.83 -24.16
CA VAL A 394 11.58 15.95 -24.00
C VAL A 394 11.23 15.35 -25.35
N GLN A 395 11.03 14.04 -25.41
CA GLN A 395 10.64 13.33 -26.64
C GLN A 395 9.12 13.38 -26.85
N GLU A 396 8.70 13.16 -28.11
CA GLU A 396 7.27 13.14 -28.47
C GLU A 396 6.49 12.01 -27.75
N PRO A 397 5.28 12.26 -27.20
CA PRO A 397 4.55 11.27 -26.41
C PRO A 397 4.10 10.03 -27.22
N VAL A 398 4.62 8.86 -26.87
CA VAL A 398 4.25 7.57 -27.51
C VAL A 398 3.02 6.97 -26.82
N TRP A 399 1.95 6.75 -27.58
CA TRP A 399 0.71 6.18 -27.07
C TRP A 399 0.62 4.67 -27.31
N VAL A 400 0.38 3.91 -26.24
CA VAL A 400 0.07 2.47 -26.28
C VAL A 400 -1.34 2.26 -25.73
N ARG A 401 -2.21 1.58 -26.49
CA ARG A 401 -3.62 1.38 -26.14
C ARG A 401 -3.91 -0.09 -25.89
N PHE A 402 -4.37 -0.42 -24.69
CA PHE A 402 -4.74 -1.78 -24.30
C PHE A 402 -6.20 -2.03 -24.65
N ASP A 403 -6.51 -1.92 -25.95
CA ASP A 403 -7.82 -2.26 -26.50
C ASP A 403 -7.98 -3.80 -26.54
N ALA A 404 -9.20 -4.30 -26.28
CA ALA A 404 -9.39 -5.71 -25.87
C ALA A 404 -9.05 -6.73 -26.97
N ASP A 405 -9.22 -6.35 -28.24
CA ASP A 405 -8.87 -7.12 -29.44
C ASP A 405 -7.39 -6.99 -29.85
N ARG A 406 -6.65 -6.05 -29.25
CA ARG A 406 -5.26 -5.70 -29.59
C ARG A 406 -4.29 -5.80 -28.41
N ILE A 407 -4.73 -6.38 -27.29
CA ILE A 407 -3.99 -6.33 -26.02
C ILE A 407 -2.54 -6.83 -26.16
N ASP A 408 -2.30 -7.97 -26.80
CA ASP A 408 -0.95 -8.53 -26.96
C ASP A 408 -0.05 -7.73 -27.92
N ALA A 409 -0.64 -7.02 -28.89
CA ALA A 409 0.11 -6.05 -29.70
C ALA A 409 0.53 -4.84 -28.84
N ALA A 410 -0.35 -4.37 -27.94
CA ALA A 410 -0.02 -3.32 -26.98
C ALA A 410 1.09 -3.77 -26.01
N ARG A 411 1.06 -5.05 -25.56
CA ARG A 411 2.16 -5.67 -24.79
C ARG A 411 3.47 -5.73 -25.55
N ALA A 412 3.44 -6.02 -26.85
CA ALA A 412 4.63 -6.04 -27.70
C ALA A 412 5.22 -4.63 -27.84
N THR A 413 4.41 -3.64 -28.24
CA THR A 413 4.86 -2.25 -28.38
C THR A 413 5.43 -1.68 -27.07
N LEU A 414 4.83 -1.94 -25.91
CA LEU A 414 5.37 -1.47 -24.64
C LEU A 414 6.75 -2.08 -24.31
N ARG A 415 6.98 -3.36 -24.66
CA ARG A 415 8.30 -4.00 -24.52
C ARG A 415 9.33 -3.41 -25.48
N GLU A 416 8.97 -3.27 -26.76
CA GLU A 416 9.83 -2.68 -27.80
C GLU A 416 10.28 -1.26 -27.42
N GLN A 417 9.35 -0.44 -26.91
CA GLN A 417 9.67 0.89 -26.40
C GLN A 417 10.61 0.85 -25.20
N ALA A 418 10.40 -0.06 -24.24
CA ALA A 418 11.31 -0.23 -23.10
C ALA A 418 12.72 -0.65 -23.56
N ASP A 419 12.85 -1.65 -24.43
CA ASP A 419 14.15 -2.14 -24.89
C ASP A 419 14.91 -1.15 -25.79
N ALA A 420 14.23 -0.16 -26.37
CA ALA A 420 14.83 0.95 -27.11
C ALA A 420 15.38 2.09 -26.23
N MET A 421 14.94 2.23 -24.96
CA MET A 421 15.32 3.36 -24.09
C MET A 421 16.83 3.38 -23.79
N THR A 422 17.54 4.45 -24.16
CA THR A 422 18.99 4.62 -23.90
C THR A 422 19.29 5.89 -23.11
N ALA A 423 20.15 5.79 -22.10
CA ALA A 423 20.50 6.90 -21.21
C ALA A 423 21.59 7.81 -21.81
N ASN A 424 21.36 9.13 -21.84
CA ASN A 424 22.26 10.15 -22.36
C ASN A 424 21.88 11.55 -21.85
N GLY A 425 22.77 12.54 -21.93
CA GLY A 425 22.41 13.95 -21.72
C GLY A 425 22.08 14.36 -20.27
N GLY A 426 21.49 15.56 -20.13
CA GLY A 426 21.06 16.15 -18.86
C GLY A 426 19.65 15.73 -18.45
N THR A 427 19.02 16.50 -17.55
CA THR A 427 17.78 16.09 -16.85
C THR A 427 16.78 17.25 -16.79
N ALA A 428 15.70 17.18 -17.60
CA ALA A 428 14.69 18.22 -17.79
C ALA A 428 13.29 17.86 -17.25
N ILE A 429 13.22 17.38 -16.00
CA ILE A 429 11.99 16.93 -15.30
C ILE A 429 10.81 17.88 -15.51
N TYR A 430 10.99 19.18 -15.26
CA TYR A 430 9.87 20.13 -15.30
C TYR A 430 9.39 20.47 -16.71
N SER A 431 10.26 20.36 -17.72
CA SER A 431 9.82 20.40 -19.12
C SER A 431 8.96 19.18 -19.44
N ALA A 432 9.39 17.99 -19.00
CA ALA A 432 8.67 16.74 -19.27
C ALA A 432 7.32 16.68 -18.54
N LEU A 433 7.25 17.12 -17.28
CA LEU A 433 6.01 17.29 -16.53
C LEU A 433 5.05 18.29 -17.20
N ALA A 434 5.56 19.40 -17.76
CA ALA A 434 4.71 20.37 -18.46
C ALA A 434 4.08 19.79 -19.75
N VAL A 435 4.80 18.92 -20.46
CA VAL A 435 4.23 18.16 -21.59
C VAL A 435 3.22 17.12 -21.09
N ALA A 436 3.52 16.42 -20.00
CA ALA A 436 2.65 15.42 -19.41
C ALA A 436 1.30 15.99 -18.91
N GLU A 437 1.31 17.15 -18.25
CA GLU A 437 0.08 17.83 -17.83
C GLU A 437 -0.73 18.36 -19.01
N GLU A 438 -0.07 18.76 -20.10
CA GLU A 438 -0.76 19.17 -21.33
C GLU A 438 -1.43 17.98 -22.03
N VAL A 439 -0.78 16.81 -22.04
CA VAL A 439 -1.37 15.54 -22.48
C VAL A 439 -2.54 15.16 -21.56
N ALA A 440 -2.37 15.26 -20.23
CA ALA A 440 -3.41 14.92 -19.27
C ALA A 440 -4.65 15.80 -19.44
N ARG A 441 -4.47 17.12 -19.55
CA ARG A 441 -5.53 18.10 -19.79
C ARG A 441 -6.32 17.79 -21.07
N LYS A 442 -5.63 17.45 -22.16
CA LYS A 442 -6.25 17.06 -23.43
C LYS A 442 -7.01 15.73 -23.34
N GLU A 443 -6.50 14.73 -22.63
CA GLU A 443 -7.20 13.45 -22.42
C GLU A 443 -8.46 13.66 -21.56
N GLN A 444 -8.37 14.41 -20.45
CA GLN A 444 -9.52 14.71 -19.58
C GLN A 444 -10.63 15.50 -20.29
N GLN A 445 -10.27 16.44 -21.17
CA GLN A 445 -11.23 17.20 -21.97
C GLN A 445 -11.94 16.33 -23.02
N ARG A 446 -11.26 15.32 -23.56
CA ARG A 446 -11.82 14.41 -24.59
C ARG A 446 -12.62 13.26 -23.98
N GLU A 447 -12.14 12.71 -22.87
CA GLU A 447 -12.72 11.54 -22.20
C GLU A 447 -12.77 11.78 -20.67
N PRO A 448 -13.71 12.63 -20.19
CA PRO A 448 -13.86 12.95 -18.75
C PRO A 448 -14.18 11.71 -17.90
N ASP A 449 -14.70 10.65 -18.53
CA ASP A 449 -14.93 9.34 -17.92
C ASP A 449 -13.68 8.44 -17.88
N ARG A 450 -12.48 9.00 -18.08
CA ARG A 450 -11.20 8.36 -17.72
C ARG A 450 -10.63 8.86 -16.40
N PHE A 451 -9.90 8.00 -15.69
CA PHE A 451 -8.94 8.45 -14.69
C PHE A 451 -7.63 8.78 -15.40
N VAL A 452 -6.95 9.87 -15.01
CA VAL A 452 -5.71 10.30 -15.66
C VAL A 452 -4.68 10.62 -14.58
N SER A 453 -3.48 10.05 -14.70
CA SER A 453 -2.39 10.26 -13.75
C SER A 453 -1.03 10.27 -14.45
N ILE A 454 -0.08 10.96 -13.83
CA ILE A 454 1.30 11.06 -14.26
C ILE A 454 2.17 10.26 -13.28
N VAL A 455 3.08 9.45 -13.81
CA VAL A 455 4.06 8.69 -13.04
C VAL A 455 5.44 9.16 -13.49
N LEU A 456 6.12 9.94 -12.64
CA LEU A 456 7.47 10.43 -12.92
C LEU A 456 8.47 9.45 -12.33
N LEU A 457 9.43 8.96 -13.11
CA LEU A 457 10.56 8.16 -12.61
C LEU A 457 11.86 8.88 -12.96
N THR A 458 12.64 9.25 -11.94
CA THR A 458 13.89 10.02 -12.06
C THR A 458 14.87 9.67 -10.93
N ASP A 459 16.17 9.88 -11.18
CA ASP A 459 17.24 9.63 -10.21
C ASP A 459 18.11 10.84 -9.86
N GLY A 460 17.97 11.96 -10.59
CA GLY A 460 18.79 13.16 -10.47
C GLY A 460 18.01 14.47 -10.27
N GLU A 461 18.74 15.59 -10.24
CA GLU A 461 18.18 16.94 -10.09
C GLU A 461 17.95 17.63 -11.45
N ASN A 462 16.95 18.52 -11.53
CA ASN A 462 16.55 19.22 -12.76
C ASN A 462 17.58 20.28 -13.21
N ASN A 463 18.60 19.82 -13.94
CA ASN A 463 19.67 20.66 -14.48
C ASN A 463 19.29 21.34 -15.82
N ALA A 464 18.52 20.69 -16.68
CA ALA A 464 18.11 21.18 -18.00
C ALA A 464 16.69 21.78 -18.00
N GLY A 465 16.31 22.44 -19.10
CA GLY A 465 14.94 22.92 -19.34
C GLY A 465 14.35 23.86 -18.28
N LEU A 466 13.01 23.83 -18.19
CA LEU A 466 12.16 24.61 -17.27
C LEU A 466 12.60 24.42 -15.81
N LYS A 467 12.47 25.46 -14.98
CA LYS A 467 12.86 25.44 -13.56
C LYS A 467 11.69 25.21 -12.61
N PRO A 468 11.94 24.74 -11.37
CA PRO A 468 10.89 24.33 -10.42
C PRO A 468 9.91 25.45 -10.07
N ARG A 469 10.44 26.69 -10.04
CA ARG A 469 9.67 27.91 -9.81
C ARG A 469 8.75 28.23 -10.99
N GLU A 470 9.28 28.19 -12.21
CA GLU A 470 8.54 28.52 -13.44
C GLU A 470 7.40 27.53 -13.70
N PHE A 471 7.60 26.25 -13.36
CA PHE A 471 6.55 25.24 -13.37
C PHE A 471 5.44 25.57 -12.35
N ARG A 472 5.77 25.87 -11.10
CA ARG A 472 4.77 26.28 -10.09
C ARG A 472 4.02 27.54 -10.50
N GLU A 473 4.71 28.56 -11.00
CA GLU A 473 4.10 29.81 -11.49
C GLU A 473 3.15 29.54 -12.69
N ARG A 474 3.47 28.59 -13.57
CA ARG A 474 2.60 28.17 -14.70
C ARG A 474 1.27 27.54 -14.25
N TYR A 475 1.26 26.77 -13.17
CA TYR A 475 0.06 26.05 -12.71
C TYR A 475 -0.66 26.70 -11.52
N ALA A 476 -0.07 27.72 -10.88
CA ALA A 476 -0.61 28.40 -9.69
C ALA A 476 -2.07 28.90 -9.82
N ALA A 477 -2.50 29.31 -11.02
CA ALA A 477 -3.85 29.83 -11.25
C ALA A 477 -4.88 28.77 -11.68
N GLY A 478 -4.44 27.57 -12.09
CA GLY A 478 -5.31 26.53 -12.67
C GLY A 478 -5.28 25.18 -11.94
N GLY A 479 -4.34 24.99 -11.02
CA GLY A 479 -4.01 23.68 -10.46
C GLY A 479 -3.27 22.78 -11.46
N LEU A 480 -2.90 21.58 -11.01
CA LEU A 480 -2.34 20.52 -11.86
C LEU A 480 -3.47 19.60 -12.33
N PRO A 481 -3.70 19.42 -13.65
CA PRO A 481 -4.74 18.56 -14.19
C PRO A 481 -4.70 17.12 -13.67
N ALA A 482 -3.53 16.50 -13.58
CA ALA A 482 -3.37 15.11 -13.13
C ALA A 482 -2.69 14.99 -11.77
N ARG A 483 -2.91 13.84 -11.11
CA ARG A 483 -2.11 13.44 -9.94
C ARG A 483 -0.73 12.98 -10.42
N ILE A 484 0.33 13.54 -9.85
CA ILE A 484 1.70 13.16 -10.14
C ILE A 484 2.18 12.20 -9.05
N PHE A 485 2.76 11.08 -9.47
CA PHE A 485 3.35 10.06 -8.61
C PHE A 485 4.86 9.94 -8.90
N PRO A 486 5.73 10.71 -8.22
CA PRO A 486 7.17 10.60 -8.38
C PRO A 486 7.73 9.31 -7.76
N ILE A 487 8.64 8.67 -8.47
CA ILE A 487 9.45 7.53 -8.03
C ILE A 487 10.91 7.98 -7.98
N LEU A 488 11.49 7.95 -6.79
CA LEU A 488 12.87 8.34 -6.53
C LEU A 488 13.81 7.14 -6.67
N PHE A 489 14.71 7.15 -7.67
CA PHE A 489 15.65 6.05 -7.92
C PHE A 489 17.12 6.37 -7.56
N GLY A 490 17.39 7.56 -7.01
CA GLY A 490 18.75 8.03 -6.76
C GLY A 490 18.84 9.18 -5.76
N GLU A 491 19.56 10.22 -6.14
CA GLU A 491 19.87 11.39 -5.30
C GLU A 491 18.95 12.59 -5.59
N ALA A 492 18.01 12.43 -6.55
CA ALA A 492 16.89 13.33 -6.82
C ALA A 492 16.25 13.90 -5.53
N ASN A 493 15.97 15.20 -5.58
CA ASN A 493 15.57 15.99 -4.42
C ASN A 493 14.23 15.51 -3.84
N VAL A 494 14.30 14.83 -2.69
CA VAL A 494 13.16 14.23 -2.00
C VAL A 494 12.10 15.28 -1.65
N SER A 495 12.52 16.44 -1.16
CA SER A 495 11.61 17.53 -0.75
C SER A 495 10.86 18.10 -1.95
N GLU A 496 11.56 18.30 -3.06
CA GLU A 496 11.02 18.82 -4.31
C GLU A 496 9.99 17.86 -4.93
N MET A 497 10.31 16.57 -5.02
CA MET A 497 9.35 15.57 -5.53
C MET A 497 8.16 15.39 -4.59
N GLN A 498 8.36 15.46 -3.26
CA GLN A 498 7.26 15.47 -2.30
C GLN A 498 6.38 16.73 -2.42
N GLU A 499 6.93 17.89 -2.79
CA GLU A 499 6.15 19.11 -3.06
C GLU A 499 5.27 18.94 -4.32
N ILE A 500 5.83 18.47 -5.44
CA ILE A 500 5.08 18.19 -6.69
C ILE A 500 3.94 17.18 -6.44
N ALA A 501 4.23 16.11 -5.68
CA ALA A 501 3.26 15.10 -5.30
C ALA A 501 2.12 15.71 -4.46
N GLN A 502 2.42 16.63 -3.54
CA GLN A 502 1.42 17.31 -2.73
C GLN A 502 0.57 18.30 -3.55
N LEU A 503 1.20 19.13 -4.38
CA LEU A 503 0.53 20.12 -5.24
C LEU A 503 -0.44 19.49 -6.26
N SER A 504 -0.20 18.24 -6.66
CA SER A 504 -1.05 17.47 -7.57
C SER A 504 -2.05 16.53 -6.89
N GLY A 505 -2.05 16.43 -5.55
CA GLY A 505 -2.87 15.46 -4.83
C GLY A 505 -2.46 13.99 -5.06
N GLY A 506 -1.20 13.76 -5.44
CA GLY A 506 -0.56 12.46 -5.60
C GLY A 506 0.30 12.05 -4.39
N ARG A 507 1.35 11.26 -4.63
CA ARG A 507 2.26 10.67 -3.63
C ARG A 507 3.64 10.38 -4.22
N GLU A 508 4.69 10.60 -3.43
CA GLU A 508 6.06 10.15 -3.73
C GLU A 508 6.31 8.70 -3.24
N PHE A 509 7.17 7.97 -3.97
CA PHE A 509 7.57 6.59 -3.69
C PHE A 509 9.09 6.39 -3.78
N ASP A 510 9.67 5.81 -2.72
CA ASP A 510 11.11 5.59 -2.61
C ASP A 510 11.55 4.28 -3.28
N GLY A 511 11.86 4.38 -4.58
CA GLY A 511 12.36 3.28 -5.42
C GLY A 511 13.75 2.74 -5.04
N ARG A 512 14.38 3.27 -3.99
CA ARG A 512 15.63 2.73 -3.42
C ARG A 512 15.38 1.70 -2.31
N LYS A 513 14.17 1.68 -1.74
CA LYS A 513 13.78 0.81 -0.62
C LYS A 513 12.96 -0.41 -1.03
N LEU A 514 12.32 -0.35 -2.20
CA LEU A 514 11.45 -1.38 -2.76
C LEU A 514 11.91 -1.72 -4.18
N GLN A 515 11.57 -2.91 -4.67
CA GLN A 515 11.81 -3.23 -6.08
C GLN A 515 10.91 -2.37 -6.98
N LEU A 516 11.42 -1.89 -8.11
CA LEU A 516 10.70 -0.90 -8.93
C LEU A 516 9.34 -1.39 -9.45
N GLY A 517 9.23 -2.69 -9.78
CA GLY A 517 7.95 -3.31 -10.13
C GLY A 517 6.91 -3.25 -9.01
N GLN A 518 7.34 -3.38 -7.74
CA GLN A 518 6.47 -3.24 -6.57
C GLN A 518 6.01 -1.79 -6.37
N VAL A 519 6.90 -0.81 -6.63
CA VAL A 519 6.53 0.61 -6.59
C VAL A 519 5.48 0.96 -7.65
N PHE A 520 5.68 0.52 -8.90
CA PHE A 520 4.66 0.73 -9.94
C PHE A 520 3.34 0.03 -9.60
N LYS A 521 3.38 -1.18 -9.01
CA LYS A 521 2.19 -1.86 -8.47
C LYS A 521 1.50 -1.04 -7.37
N GLU A 522 2.23 -0.48 -6.41
CA GLU A 522 1.63 0.43 -5.42
C GLU A 522 0.90 1.59 -6.11
N ILE A 523 1.50 2.17 -7.16
CA ILE A 523 0.94 3.25 -7.96
C ILE A 523 -0.30 2.81 -8.75
N ARG A 524 -0.39 1.57 -9.26
CA ARG A 524 -1.64 1.02 -9.83
C ARG A 524 -2.80 1.06 -8.84
N GLY A 525 -2.51 0.98 -7.54
CA GLY A 525 -3.51 1.13 -6.47
C GLY A 525 -4.10 2.54 -6.34
N TYR A 526 -3.53 3.55 -6.99
CA TYR A 526 -4.05 4.93 -7.07
C TYR A 526 -4.66 5.24 -8.45
N GLN A 527 -4.92 4.19 -9.27
CA GLN A 527 -5.51 4.21 -10.63
C GLN A 527 -6.73 3.28 -10.73
#